data_AF-K1A0F7-F1
#
_entry.id   AF-K1A0F7-F1
#
_cell.length_a   1.000
_cell.length_b   1.000
_cell.length_c   1.000
_cell.angle_alpha   90.00
_cell.angle_beta   90.00
_cell.angle_gamma   90.00
#
_symmetry.space_group_name_H-M   'P 1'
#
loop_
_entity.id
_entity.type
_entity.pdbx_description
1 polymer ?
#
loop_
_entity_poly.entity_id
_entity_poly.type
_entity_poly.pdbx_seq_one_letter_code
_entity_poly.pdbx_strand_id
1 'polypeptide(L)'
;RAMYIMAIEIATAIDGQISEDDKESWLSVEEFKKRHEDILSMSYEEANELSLEEIPFMDDVRDPVWEEDDRRNEEYIKIHGERVYDDEEDE
;
A
#
# COMPACT_ATOMS: atom_id res chain seq x y z
N ARG A 1 0.18 -5.29 -10.70
CA ARG A 1 -0.97 -4.94 -11.58
C ARG A 1 -1.94 -3.90 -10.99
N ALA A 2 -2.49 -4.10 -9.79
CA ALA A 2 -3.54 -3.22 -9.24
C ALA A 2 -3.14 -1.72 -9.19
N MET A 3 -1.91 -1.42 -8.75
CA MET A 3 -1.39 -0.05 -8.71
C MET A 3 -1.41 0.65 -10.07
N TYR A 4 -1.04 -0.06 -11.15
CA TYR A 4 -1.01 0.49 -12.51
C TYR A 4 -2.42 0.84 -13.00
N ILE A 5 -3.40 -0.02 -12.72
CA ILE A 5 -4.81 0.24 -13.03
C ILE A 5 -5.27 1.49 -12.28
N MET A 6 -4.96 1.60 -10.99
CA MET A 6 -5.34 2.77 -10.18
C MET A 6 -4.75 4.08 -10.73
N ALA A 7 -3.47 4.09 -11.10
CA ALA A 7 -2.83 5.26 -11.69
C ALA A 7 -3.49 5.67 -13.02
N ILE A 8 -3.82 4.69 -13.87
CA ILE A 8 -4.53 4.91 -15.14
C ILE A 8 -5.92 5.51 -14.89
N GLU A 9 -6.70 4.94 -13.97
CA GLU A 9 -8.06 5.42 -13.66
C GLU A 9 -8.04 6.86 -13.13
N ILE A 10 -7.14 7.17 -12.20
CA ILE A 10 -7.00 8.53 -11.65
C ILE A 10 -6.59 9.51 -12.74
N ALA A 11 -5.54 9.20 -13.51
CA ALA A 11 -5.06 10.09 -14.58
C ALA A 11 -6.13 10.30 -15.65
N THR A 12 -6.88 9.26 -16.01
CA THR A 12 -7.99 9.37 -16.97
C THR A 12 -9.12 10.24 -16.42
N ALA A 13 -9.48 10.08 -15.15
CA ALA A 13 -10.58 10.84 -14.53
C ALA A 13 -10.30 12.35 -14.42
N ILE A 14 -9.04 12.75 -14.40
CA ILE A 14 -8.62 14.16 -14.26
C ILE A 14 -7.99 14.75 -15.52
N ASP A 15 -8.05 14.03 -16.66
CA ASP A 15 -7.33 14.38 -17.90
C ASP A 15 -5.83 14.67 -17.67
N GLY A 16 -5.21 13.88 -16.80
CA GLY A 16 -3.83 14.02 -16.35
C GLY A 16 -2.82 13.15 -17.10
N GLN A 17 -1.57 13.24 -16.65
CA GLN A 17 -0.43 12.44 -17.11
C GLN A 17 0.17 11.67 -15.93
N ILE A 18 0.96 10.63 -16.23
CA ILE A 18 1.58 9.76 -15.23
C ILE A 18 3.10 9.91 -15.29
N SER A 19 3.74 10.07 -14.13
CA SER A 19 5.19 10.03 -13.98
C SER A 19 5.59 8.80 -13.15
N GLU A 20 6.72 8.21 -13.51
CA GLU A 20 7.30 7.02 -12.87
C GLU A 20 8.68 7.30 -12.25
N ASP A 21 9.16 8.53 -12.39
CA ASP A 21 10.53 8.97 -12.15
C ASP A 21 10.56 10.25 -11.31
N ASP A 22 9.78 10.26 -10.23
CA ASP A 22 9.66 11.41 -9.31
C ASP A 22 9.38 12.75 -10.02
N LYS A 23 8.48 12.72 -11.02
CA LYS A 23 8.01 13.88 -11.79
C LYS A 23 9.06 14.47 -12.73
N GLU A 24 10.16 13.77 -13.00
CA GLU A 24 11.14 14.18 -14.01
C GLU A 24 10.58 14.11 -15.43
N SER A 25 9.78 13.08 -15.74
CA SER A 25 9.10 12.93 -17.02
C SER A 25 7.62 12.55 -16.86
N TRP A 26 6.84 12.82 -17.91
CA TRP A 26 5.39 12.62 -17.92
C TRP A 26 4.98 11.85 -19.17
N LEU A 27 4.18 10.81 -18.97
CA LEU A 27 3.60 9.97 -20.01
C LEU A 27 2.12 10.26 -20.13
N SER A 28 1.61 10.28 -21.36
CA SER A 28 0.17 10.14 -21.56
C SER A 28 -0.32 8.78 -21.05
N VAL A 29 -1.61 8.70 -20.74
CA VAL A 29 -2.25 7.43 -20.32
C VAL A 29 -2.02 6.32 -21.35
N GLU A 30 -2.06 6.63 -22.65
CA GLU A 30 -1.86 5.64 -23.71
C GLU A 30 -0.40 5.18 -23.82
N GLU A 31 0.57 6.08 -23.65
CA GLU A 31 1.99 5.71 -23.60
C GLU A 31 2.30 4.83 -22.38
N PHE A 32 1.72 5.15 -21.23
CA PHE A 32 1.85 4.36 -20.01
C PHE A 32 1.25 2.95 -20.19
N LYS A 33 0.03 2.84 -20.74
CA LYS A 33 -0.61 1.55 -21.03
C LYS A 33 0.23 0.70 -21.98
N LYS A 34 0.75 1.30 -23.05
CA LYS A 34 1.59 0.59 -24.02
C LYS A 34 2.91 0.13 -23.42
N ARG A 35 3.51 0.92 -22.52
CA ARG A 35 4.76 0.57 -21.86
C ARG A 35 4.61 -0.63 -20.93
N HIS A 36 3.49 -0.72 -20.22
CA HIS A 36 3.21 -1.74 -19.20
C HIS A 36 2.14 -2.73 -19.63
N GLU A 37 2.07 -3.01 -20.93
CA GLU A 37 1.08 -3.94 -21.51
C GLU A 37 1.21 -5.35 -20.92
N ASP A 38 2.43 -5.80 -20.65
CA ASP A 38 2.74 -7.07 -20.00
C ASP A 38 2.10 -7.17 -18.61
N ILE A 39 2.20 -6.12 -17.79
CA ILE A 39 1.59 -6.07 -16.46
C ILE A 39 0.06 -5.95 -16.54
N LEU A 40 -0.45 -5.15 -17.47
CA LEU A 40 -1.88 -4.88 -17.60
C LEU A 40 -2.65 -6.07 -18.17
N SER A 41 -2.00 -6.86 -19.04
CA SER A 41 -2.58 -8.05 -19.68
C SER A 41 -2.61 -9.30 -18.80
N MET A 42 -1.89 -9.32 -17.67
CA MET A 42 -2.00 -10.38 -16.67
C MET A 42 -3.44 -10.57 -16.18
N SER A 43 -3.81 -11.82 -15.93
CA SER A 43 -5.04 -12.15 -15.19
C SER A 43 -4.95 -11.69 -13.73
N TYR A 44 -6.11 -11.70 -13.06
CA TYR A 44 -6.13 -11.42 -11.62
C TYR A 44 -5.33 -12.48 -10.85
N GLU A 45 -5.49 -13.75 -11.19
CA GLU A 45 -4.83 -14.88 -10.55
C GLU A 45 -3.30 -14.78 -10.69
N GLU A 46 -2.78 -14.57 -11.90
CA GLU A 46 -1.33 -14.42 -12.16
C GLU A 46 -0.75 -13.23 -11.38
N ALA A 47 -1.43 -12.07 -11.43
CA ALA A 47 -0.97 -10.89 -10.72
C ALA A 47 -1.01 -11.07 -9.20
N ASN A 48 -1.99 -11.80 -8.68
CA ASN A 48 -2.13 -12.09 -7.26
C ASN A 48 -1.06 -13.08 -6.78
N GLU A 49 -0.79 -14.14 -7.54
CA GLU A 49 0.26 -15.11 -7.23
C GLU A 49 1.64 -14.43 -7.17
N LEU A 50 1.99 -13.64 -8.19
CA LEU A 50 3.23 -12.86 -8.19
C LEU A 50 3.32 -11.91 -6.99
N SER A 51 2.22 -11.22 -6.65
CA SER A 51 2.22 -10.29 -5.51
C SER A 51 2.44 -11.00 -4.16
N LEU A 52 1.93 -12.22 -4.01
CA LEU A 52 2.13 -13.02 -2.78
C LEU A 52 3.56 -13.54 -2.67
N GLU A 53 4.19 -13.88 -3.80
CA GLU A 53 5.59 -14.30 -3.83
C GLU A 53 6.57 -13.18 -3.46
N GLU A 54 6.21 -11.91 -3.64
CA GLU A 54 7.05 -10.76 -3.27
C GLU A 54 7.11 -10.49 -1.76
N ILE A 55 6.06 -10.82 -1.01
CA ILE A 55 5.92 -10.51 0.43
C ILE A 55 7.16 -10.93 1.27
N PRO A 56 7.71 -12.15 1.13
CA PRO A 56 8.87 -12.57 1.92
C PRO A 56 10.16 -11.80 1.63
N PHE A 57 10.22 -11.10 0.49
CA PHE A 57 11.37 -10.33 0.03
C PHE A 57 11.20 -8.83 0.24
N MET A 58 10.04 -8.38 0.70
CA MET A 58 9.82 -6.99 1.06
C MET A 58 10.51 -6.67 2.37
N ASP A 59 11.37 -5.65 2.36
CA ASP A 59 11.99 -5.14 3.57
C ASP A 59 10.92 -4.56 4.52
N ASP A 60 11.14 -4.75 5.81
CA ASP A 60 10.39 -4.05 6.85
C ASP A 60 10.59 -2.53 6.69
N VAL A 61 9.50 -1.83 6.38
CA VAL A 61 9.48 -0.37 6.34
C VAL A 61 9.39 0.15 7.77
N ARG A 62 10.53 0.28 8.45
CA ARG A 62 10.66 0.95 9.75
C ARG A 62 10.68 2.47 9.60
N ASP A 63 9.60 3.03 9.10
CA ASP A 63 9.36 4.47 9.18
C ASP A 63 9.25 4.92 10.65
N PRO A 64 9.96 5.98 11.09
CA PRO A 64 9.81 6.56 12.43
C PRO A 64 8.36 6.85 12.83
N VAL A 65 7.46 7.09 11.87
CA VAL A 65 6.01 7.26 12.11
C VAL A 65 5.39 6.05 12.81
N TRP A 66 5.88 4.83 12.57
CA TRP A 66 5.34 3.63 13.21
C TRP A 66 5.58 3.60 14.72
N GLU A 67 6.75 4.04 15.18
CA GLU A 67 7.04 4.16 16.62
C GLU A 67 6.12 5.21 17.28
N GLU A 68 5.83 6.30 16.57
CA GLU A 68 4.92 7.33 17.06
C GLU A 68 3.47 6.84 17.12
N ASP A 69 3.01 6.11 16.11
CA ASP A 69 1.66 5.54 16.08
C ASP A 69 1.46 4.43 17.12
N ASP A 70 2.46 3.58 17.36
CA ASP A 70 2.42 2.58 18.44
C ASP A 70 2.27 3.26 19.81
N ARG A 71 3.08 4.30 20.08
CA ARG A 71 2.95 5.09 21.32
C ARG A 71 1.56 5.72 21.47
N ARG A 72 1.02 6.28 20.39
CA ARG A 72 -0.32 6.89 20.39
C ARG A 72 -1.42 5.85 20.62
N ASN A 73 -1.26 4.65 20.07
CA ASN A 73 -2.20 3.55 20.25
C ASN A 73 -2.19 3.05 21.69
N GLU A 74 -1.00 2.90 22.32
CA GLU A 74 -0.88 2.55 23.74
C GLU A 74 -1.55 3.60 24.65
N GLU A 75 -1.29 4.89 24.40
CA GLU A 75 -1.94 5.99 25.13
C GLU A 75 -3.46 5.97 24.96
N TYR A 76 -3.95 5.68 23.76
CA TYR A 76 -5.38 5.57 23.48
C TYR A 76 -6.03 4.38 24.19
N ILE A 77 -5.43 3.19 24.11
CA ILE A 77 -5.91 1.97 24.79
C ILE A 77 -5.91 2.17 26.31
N LYS A 78 -4.92 2.86 26.86
CA LYS A 78 -4.89 3.17 28.30
C LYS A 78 -6.09 4.02 28.77
N ILE A 79 -6.60 4.89 27.91
CA ILE A 79 -7.70 5.81 28.24
C ILE A 79 -9.06 5.21 27.87
N HIS A 80 -9.12 4.45 26.77
CA HIS A 80 -10.37 4.04 26.12
C HIS A 80 -10.52 2.54 25.91
N GLY A 81 -9.46 1.77 26.07
CA GLY A 81 -9.49 0.32 25.96
C GLY A 81 -10.30 -0.31 27.08
N GLU A 82 -10.92 -1.45 26.80
CA GLU A 82 -11.54 -2.26 27.84
C GLU A 82 -10.49 -2.61 28.90
N ARG A 83 -10.92 -2.57 30.17
CA ARG A 83 -10.06 -2.92 31.28
C ARG A 83 -9.67 -4.40 31.13
N VAL A 84 -8.40 -4.67 30.85
CA VAL A 84 -7.85 -6.02 30.97
C VAL A 84 -7.95 -6.36 32.45
N TYR A 85 -8.82 -7.32 32.79
CA TYR A 85 -8.78 -7.93 34.12
C TYR A 85 -7.50 -8.76 34.13
N ASP A 86 -6.56 -8.39 34.98
CA ASP A 86 -5.44 -9.26 35.29
C ASP A 86 -6.05 -10.41 36.08
N ASP A 87 -6.08 -11.62 35.51
CA ASP A 87 -6.69 -12.81 36.12
C ASP A 87 -5.88 -13.32 37.35
N GLU A 88 -4.96 -12.50 37.89
CA GLU A 88 -4.08 -12.81 39.03
C GLU A 88 -4.46 -12.08 40.34
N GLU A 89 -5.71 -11.65 40.52
CA GLU A 89 -6.24 -11.22 41.82
C GLU A 89 -7.45 -12.08 42.26
N ASP A 90 -7.24 -13.39 42.38
CA ASP A 90 -8.10 -14.28 43.19
C ASP A 90 -7.19 -15.09 44.14
N GLU A 91 -6.75 -14.45 45.24
CA GLU A 91 -6.22 -15.11 46.45
C GLU A 91 -7.31 -15.23 47.53
#